data_AF-A0A838GF11-F1
#
_entry.id   AF-A0A838GF11-F1
#
_cell.length_a   1.000
_cell.length_b   1.000
_cell.length_c   1.000
_cell.angle_alpha   90.00
_cell.angle_beta   90.00
_cell.angle_gamma   90.00
#
_symmetry.space_group_name_H-M   'P 1'
#
loop_
_entity.id
_entity.type
_entity.pdbx_description
1 polymer ?
#
loop_
_entity_poly.entity_id
_entity_poly.type
_entity_poly.pdbx_seq_one_letter_code
_entity_poly.pdbx_strand_id
1 'polypeptide(L)'
;MSGHHKGEWRLPSGTIEPHERPDECLAREVQEEFGLLLPVIKPMCVPRIEVAVPGIPGAFTSHMFLVDAGDHRPRPVAEEGIEEWRAVTIAELRLEAAHLRTLPVKPGPLGWRWPFWGAFRATEHEVVAEMLTHHMSSR
;
A
#
# COMPACT_ATOMS: atom_id res chain seq x y z
N MET A 1 -7.55 -6.45 15.58
CA MET A 1 -8.81 -5.84 15.10
C MET A 1 -8.44 -4.68 14.20
N SER A 2 -8.41 -4.96 12.92
CA SER A 2 -7.64 -4.21 11.93
C SER A 2 -8.46 -3.13 11.23
N GLY A 3 -7.78 -2.04 10.88
CA GLY A 3 -8.36 -0.81 10.32
C GLY A 3 -8.80 -0.89 8.86
N HIS A 4 -9.33 -2.04 8.41
CA HIS A 4 -9.64 -2.24 7.00
C HIS A 4 -10.98 -1.63 6.61
N HIS A 5 -10.96 -0.89 5.51
CA HIS A 5 -12.15 -0.38 4.86
C HIS A 5 -12.64 -1.43 3.86
N LYS A 6 -13.79 -2.05 4.14
CA LYS A 6 -14.41 -3.01 3.21
C LYS A 6 -14.82 -2.31 1.92
N GLY A 7 -14.57 -2.95 0.79
CA GLY A 7 -14.95 -2.46 -0.55
C GLY A 7 -13.93 -1.53 -1.22
N GLU A 8 -12.81 -1.24 -0.57
CA GLU A 8 -11.78 -0.34 -1.11
C GLU A 8 -10.55 -1.13 -1.58
N TRP A 9 -10.04 -0.82 -2.78
CA TRP A 9 -8.80 -1.41 -3.29
C TRP A 9 -7.59 -0.61 -2.82
N ARG A 10 -6.58 -1.30 -2.31
CA ARG A 10 -5.30 -0.69 -1.94
C ARG A 10 -4.12 -1.57 -2.32
N LEU A 11 -2.93 -0.98 -2.37
CA LEU A 11 -1.69 -1.74 -2.39
C LEU A 11 -1.52 -2.56 -1.09
N PRO A 12 -0.91 -3.76 -1.19
CA PRO A 12 -0.34 -4.47 -0.04
C PRO A 12 0.56 -3.56 0.78
N SER A 13 0.44 -3.62 2.10
CA SER A 13 1.25 -2.79 2.98
C SER A 13 1.06 -3.19 4.43
N GLY A 14 2.09 -3.00 5.23
CA GLY A 14 1.92 -2.87 6.65
C GLY A 14 3.04 -2.09 7.32
N THR A 15 3.14 -2.25 8.63
CA THR A 15 4.00 -1.41 9.47
C THR A 15 5.30 -2.14 9.72
N ILE A 16 6.42 -1.42 9.54
CA ILE A 16 7.74 -1.93 9.94
C ILE A 16 7.77 -2.00 11.47
N GLU A 17 8.02 -3.20 12.00
CA GLU A 17 8.12 -3.42 13.43
C GLU A 17 9.44 -2.89 14.02
N PRO A 18 9.51 -2.64 15.35
CA PRO A 18 10.76 -2.27 15.98
C PRO A 18 11.87 -3.30 15.68
N HIS A 19 13.01 -2.81 15.20
CA HIS A 19 14.19 -3.60 14.81
C HIS A 19 14.04 -4.44 13.54
N GLU A 20 12.94 -4.28 12.79
CA GLU A 20 12.73 -4.93 11.50
C GLU A 20 13.31 -4.08 10.35
N ARG A 21 14.00 -4.73 9.40
CA ARG A 21 14.45 -4.05 8.18
C ARG A 21 13.29 -3.93 7.17
N PRO A 22 13.25 -2.89 6.31
CA PRO A 22 12.15 -2.71 5.37
C PRO A 22 11.88 -3.90 4.43
N ASP A 23 12.91 -4.64 4.03
CA ASP A 23 12.79 -5.86 3.21
C ASP A 23 12.31 -7.08 4.01
N GLU A 24 12.63 -7.16 5.30
CA GLU A 24 12.08 -8.17 6.22
C GLU A 24 10.58 -7.93 6.44
N CYS A 25 10.19 -6.67 6.67
CA CYS A 25 8.80 -6.25 6.75
C CYS A 25 8.02 -6.61 5.49
N LEU A 26 8.56 -6.30 4.30
CA LEU A 26 7.94 -6.68 3.03
C LEU A 26 7.73 -8.19 2.93
N ALA A 27 8.72 -9.00 3.28
CA ALA A 27 8.62 -10.45 3.21
C ALA A 27 7.55 -11.00 4.18
N ARG A 28 7.52 -10.49 5.41
CA ARG A 28 6.50 -10.83 6.41
C ARG A 28 5.11 -10.44 5.95
N GLU A 29 4.89 -9.19 5.54
CA GLU A 29 3.59 -8.69 5.12
C GLU A 29 3.04 -9.44 3.89
N VAL A 30 3.89 -9.76 2.91
CA VAL A 30 3.48 -10.58 1.76
C VAL A 30 3.08 -12.00 2.19
N GLN A 31 3.78 -12.56 3.17
CA GLN A 31 3.45 -13.87 3.74
C GLN A 31 2.14 -13.82 4.55
N GLU A 32 1.93 -12.79 5.35
CA GLU A 32 0.73 -12.60 6.18
C GLU A 32 -0.49 -12.31 5.30
N GLU A 33 -0.41 -11.34 4.40
CA GLU A 33 -1.51 -10.87 3.57
C GLU A 33 -1.89 -11.88 2.45
N PHE A 34 -0.91 -12.65 1.92
CA PHE A 34 -1.10 -13.49 0.73
C PHE A 34 -0.59 -14.93 0.81
N GLY A 35 0.05 -15.32 1.93
CA GLY A 35 0.62 -16.67 2.08
C GLY A 35 1.80 -16.97 1.15
N LEU A 36 2.46 -15.95 0.61
CA LEU A 36 3.53 -16.10 -0.39
C LEU A 36 4.91 -15.74 0.17
N LEU A 37 5.94 -16.43 -0.31
CA LEU A 37 7.34 -16.04 -0.15
C LEU A 37 7.87 -15.65 -1.53
N LEU A 38 8.05 -14.35 -1.78
CA LEU A 38 8.44 -13.82 -3.08
C LEU A 38 9.85 -13.23 -3.05
N PRO A 39 10.66 -13.41 -4.11
CA PRO A 39 11.94 -12.74 -4.22
C PRO A 39 11.74 -11.23 -4.44
N VAL A 40 12.35 -10.42 -3.58
CA VAL A 40 12.40 -8.96 -3.76
C VAL A 40 13.33 -8.64 -4.91
N ILE A 41 12.84 -7.95 -5.94
CA ILE A 41 13.69 -7.56 -7.08
C ILE A 41 14.54 -6.37 -6.69
N LYS A 42 13.90 -5.28 -6.24
CA LYS A 42 14.59 -4.05 -5.83
C LYS A 42 13.67 -3.10 -5.03
N PRO A 43 14.25 -2.25 -4.16
CA PRO A 43 13.59 -1.03 -3.72
C PRO A 43 13.24 -0.17 -4.94
N MET A 44 12.01 0.36 -4.97
CA MET A 44 11.54 1.21 -6.05
C MET A 44 11.63 2.69 -5.66
N CYS A 45 11.09 3.06 -4.51
CA CYS A 45 11.17 4.41 -3.96
C CYS A 45 10.87 4.42 -2.46
N VAL A 46 11.21 5.52 -1.79
CA VAL A 46 10.93 5.74 -0.37
C VAL A 46 10.29 7.13 -0.20
N PRO A 47 9.01 7.30 -0.57
CA PRO A 47 8.34 8.59 -0.44
C PRO A 47 8.18 8.97 1.04
N ARG A 48 8.41 10.25 1.31
CA ARG A 48 7.99 10.90 2.55
C ARG A 48 6.67 11.61 2.30
N ILE A 49 5.59 11.09 2.87
CA ILE A 49 4.24 11.63 2.72
C ILE A 49 3.97 12.56 3.90
N GLU A 50 3.90 13.85 3.63
CA GLU A 50 3.55 14.85 4.63
C GLU A 50 2.03 14.91 4.81
N VAL A 51 1.60 14.86 6.06
CA VAL A 51 0.20 14.95 6.45
C VAL A 51 0.00 16.28 7.15
N ALA A 52 -0.61 17.22 6.43
CA ALA A 52 -0.96 18.52 6.96
C ALA A 52 -2.38 18.51 7.56
N VAL A 53 -2.52 17.92 8.74
CA VAL A 53 -3.76 18.05 9.53
C VAL A 53 -3.58 19.18 10.52
N PRO A 54 -4.49 20.18 10.56
CA PRO A 54 -4.43 21.23 11.57
C PRO A 54 -4.34 20.64 12.98
N GLY A 55 -3.25 20.96 13.69
CA GLY A 55 -2.99 20.47 15.05
C GLY A 55 -2.35 19.08 15.16
N ILE A 56 -2.06 18.40 14.04
CA ILE A 56 -1.34 17.12 14.02
C ILE A 56 -0.29 17.18 12.90
N PRO A 57 0.93 17.69 13.16
CA PRO A 57 2.04 17.51 12.25
C PRO A 57 2.40 16.02 12.20
N GLY A 58 2.37 15.42 11.02
CA GLY A 58 2.77 14.04 10.80
C GLY A 58 3.44 13.88 9.45
N ALA A 59 4.47 13.05 9.38
CA ALA A 59 5.01 12.58 8.12
C ALA A 59 5.18 11.07 8.21
N PHE A 60 4.88 10.39 7.11
CA PHE A 60 5.02 8.95 6.96
C PHE A 60 6.11 8.66 5.94
N THR A 61 6.91 7.66 6.22
CA THR A 61 7.88 7.14 5.25
C THR A 61 7.37 5.78 4.80
N SER A 62 6.98 5.66 3.54
CA SER A 62 6.61 4.37 2.95
C SER A 62 7.82 3.82 2.20
N HIS A 63 8.18 2.56 2.41
CA HIS A 63 9.19 1.86 1.62
C HIS A 63 8.49 1.02 0.56
N MET A 64 8.66 1.38 -0.72
CA MET A 64 7.98 0.70 -1.83
C MET A 64 8.97 -0.16 -2.60
N PHE A 65 8.56 -1.39 -2.88
CA PHE A 65 9.40 -2.38 -3.55
C PHE A 65 8.72 -2.92 -4.81
N LEU A 66 9.55 -3.30 -5.78
CA LEU A 66 9.12 -4.11 -6.91
C LEU A 66 9.46 -5.57 -6.61
N VAL A 67 8.46 -6.44 -6.69
CA VAL A 67 8.54 -7.87 -6.36
C VAL A 67 8.22 -8.69 -7.61
N ASP A 68 8.93 -9.80 -7.80
CA ASP A 68 8.61 -10.75 -8.87
C ASP A 68 7.64 -11.79 -8.32
N ALA A 69 6.39 -11.71 -8.74
CA ALA A 69 5.40 -12.72 -8.40
C ALA A 69 5.50 -13.98 -9.28
N GLY A 70 6.24 -13.93 -10.40
CA GLY A 70 6.23 -14.97 -11.42
C GLY A 70 4.79 -15.33 -11.83
N ASP A 71 4.48 -16.63 -11.86
CA ASP A 71 3.12 -17.13 -12.12
C ASP A 71 2.25 -17.25 -10.85
N HIS A 72 2.77 -16.91 -9.67
CA HIS A 72 2.01 -17.01 -8.43
C HIS A 72 0.77 -16.13 -8.51
N ARG A 73 -0.35 -16.68 -8.05
CA ARG A 73 -1.59 -15.94 -7.84
C ARG A 73 -1.71 -15.67 -6.35
N PRO A 74 -1.65 -14.41 -5.91
CA PRO A 74 -1.84 -14.06 -4.51
C PRO A 74 -3.16 -14.62 -3.99
N ARG A 75 -3.13 -15.20 -2.79
CA ARG A 75 -4.32 -15.73 -2.11
C ARG A 75 -4.57 -14.87 -0.87
N PRO A 76 -5.49 -13.90 -0.94
CA PRO A 76 -5.86 -13.09 0.22
C PRO A 76 -6.11 -13.94 1.46
N VAL A 77 -5.47 -13.56 2.56
CA VAL A 77 -5.72 -14.14 3.87
C VAL A 77 -6.81 -13.32 4.55
N ALA A 78 -7.98 -13.94 4.75
CA ALA A 78 -9.17 -13.25 5.23
C ALA A 78 -9.01 -12.69 6.66
N GLU A 79 -8.19 -13.35 7.49
CA GLU A 79 -7.83 -12.94 8.84
C GLU A 79 -7.08 -11.61 8.85
N GLU A 80 -6.31 -11.31 7.78
CA GLU A 80 -5.65 -10.03 7.54
C GLU A 80 -6.57 -8.99 6.88
N GLY A 81 -7.87 -9.27 6.83
CA GLY A 81 -8.90 -8.37 6.32
C GLY A 81 -8.77 -8.03 4.84
N ILE A 82 -8.11 -8.90 4.07
CA ILE A 82 -8.08 -8.84 2.61
C ILE A 82 -9.07 -9.86 2.07
N GLU A 83 -10.10 -9.36 1.41
CA GLU A 83 -11.17 -10.21 0.87
C GLU A 83 -10.82 -10.69 -0.54
N GLU A 84 -10.19 -9.84 -1.35
CA GLU A 84 -9.91 -10.09 -2.75
C GLU A 84 -8.57 -9.49 -3.19
N TRP A 85 -8.02 -10.03 -4.27
CA TRP A 85 -6.88 -9.48 -4.99
C TRP A 85 -7.18 -9.45 -6.49
N ARG A 86 -6.66 -8.44 -7.18
CA ARG A 86 -6.67 -8.38 -8.63
C ARG A 86 -5.39 -7.77 -9.18
N ALA A 87 -4.97 -8.26 -10.34
CA ALA A 87 -3.99 -7.56 -11.16
C ALA A 87 -4.67 -6.37 -11.84
N VAL A 88 -3.97 -5.24 -11.91
CA VAL A 88 -4.45 -4.01 -12.56
C VAL A 88 -3.36 -3.44 -13.46
N THR A 89 -3.79 -2.75 -14.50
CA THR A 89 -2.94 -1.91 -15.34
C THR A 89 -2.53 -0.63 -14.61
N ILE A 90 -1.50 0.08 -15.12
CA ILE A 90 -1.11 1.40 -14.57
C ILE A 90 -2.27 2.41 -14.68
N ALA A 91 -3.09 2.33 -15.72
CA ALA A 91 -4.25 3.21 -15.89
C ALA A 91 -5.32 2.94 -14.81
N GLU A 92 -5.63 1.67 -14.56
CA GLU A 92 -6.55 1.29 -13.48
C GLU A 92 -6.00 1.68 -12.11
N LEU A 93 -4.69 1.55 -11.87
CA LEU A 93 -4.06 2.01 -10.62
C LEU A 93 -4.30 3.51 -10.37
N ARG A 94 -4.24 4.34 -11.43
CA ARG A 94 -4.57 5.78 -11.34
C ARG A 94 -6.05 6.03 -11.11
N LEU A 95 -6.94 5.22 -11.69
CA LEU A 95 -8.39 5.32 -11.46
C LEU A 95 -8.74 4.99 -10.00
N GLU A 96 -8.12 3.95 -9.42
CA GLU A 96 -8.28 3.61 -8.01
C GLU A 96 -7.75 4.73 -7.09
N ALA A 97 -6.61 5.33 -7.42
CA ALA A 97 -6.12 6.49 -6.68
C ALA A 97 -7.13 7.64 -6.69
N ALA A 98 -7.70 7.96 -7.85
CA ALA A 98 -8.74 8.99 -7.97
C ALA A 98 -9.97 8.63 -7.12
N HIS A 99 -10.41 7.38 -7.13
CA HIS A 99 -11.52 6.92 -6.29
C HIS A 99 -11.21 7.07 -4.79
N LEU A 100 -10.05 6.61 -4.34
CA LEU A 100 -9.60 6.71 -2.95
C LEU A 100 -9.58 8.16 -2.44
N ARG A 101 -9.27 9.14 -3.30
CA ARG A 101 -9.35 10.59 -2.94
C ARG A 101 -10.77 11.09 -2.74
N THR A 102 -11.76 10.46 -3.36
CA THR A 102 -13.18 10.83 -3.19
C THR A 102 -13.78 10.27 -1.90
N LEU A 103 -13.11 9.31 -1.25
CA LEU A 103 -13.63 8.71 -0.04
C LEU A 103 -13.78 9.76 1.05
N PRO A 104 -14.92 9.75 1.76
CA PRO A 104 -15.14 10.67 2.85
C PRO A 104 -14.10 10.41 3.94
N VAL A 105 -13.71 11.50 4.59
CA VAL A 105 -12.91 11.47 5.81
C VAL A 105 -13.63 10.61 6.85
N LYS A 106 -13.08 9.43 7.16
CA LYS A 106 -13.62 8.53 8.18
C LYS A 106 -12.63 8.39 9.32
N PRO A 107 -13.07 8.45 10.59
CA PRO A 107 -12.24 8.04 11.71
C PRO A 107 -11.85 6.56 11.54
N GLY A 108 -10.59 6.22 11.82
CA GLY A 108 -10.15 4.82 11.86
C GLY A 108 -10.74 4.08 13.07
N PRO A 109 -10.82 2.74 13.04
CA PRO A 109 -11.21 1.95 14.21
C PRO A 109 -10.24 2.19 15.38
N LEU A 110 -10.75 2.10 16.62
CA LEU A 110 -9.97 2.18 17.87
C LEU A 110 -9.26 3.54 18.14
N GLY A 111 -9.77 4.65 17.60
CA GLY A 111 -9.24 5.99 17.92
C GLY A 111 -7.97 6.36 17.16
N TRP A 112 -7.52 5.51 16.23
CA TRP A 112 -6.49 5.87 15.26
C TRP A 112 -7.05 6.92 14.30
N ARG A 113 -6.57 8.17 14.48
CA ARG A 113 -6.98 9.34 13.71
C ARG A 113 -6.31 9.32 12.33
N TRP A 114 -6.89 8.58 11.38
CA TRP A 114 -6.58 8.74 9.96
C TRP A 114 -7.75 9.37 9.21
N PRO A 115 -8.12 10.63 9.50
CA PRO A 115 -9.18 11.30 8.77
C PRO A 115 -8.94 11.30 7.25
N PHE A 116 -7.71 11.08 6.78
CA PHE A 116 -7.30 11.13 5.39
C PHE A 116 -6.83 9.76 4.87
N TRP A 117 -7.31 8.63 5.41
CA TRP A 117 -6.89 7.29 4.97
C TRP A 117 -6.95 7.11 3.44
N GLY A 118 -8.06 7.48 2.81
CA GLY A 118 -8.22 7.40 1.35
C GLY A 118 -7.19 8.25 0.60
N ALA A 119 -7.01 9.51 1.00
CA ALA A 119 -6.03 10.41 0.38
C ALA A 119 -4.57 9.93 0.57
N PHE A 120 -4.25 9.33 1.72
CA PHE A 120 -2.96 8.71 1.96
C PHE A 120 -2.73 7.53 1.00
N ARG A 121 -3.67 6.58 0.95
CA ARG A 121 -3.57 5.43 0.05
C ARG A 121 -3.53 5.82 -1.42
N ALA A 122 -4.29 6.83 -1.82
CA ALA A 122 -4.23 7.38 -3.17
C ALA A 122 -2.82 7.87 -3.54
N THR A 123 -2.15 8.57 -2.62
CA THR A 123 -0.77 9.06 -2.83
C THR A 123 0.18 7.90 -3.10
N GLU A 124 0.03 6.78 -2.39
CA GLU A 124 0.84 5.58 -2.64
C GLU A 124 0.62 5.00 -4.04
N HIS A 125 -0.63 4.95 -4.51
CA HIS A 125 -0.97 4.46 -5.86
C HIS A 125 -0.40 5.37 -6.96
N GLU A 126 -0.47 6.68 -6.77
CA GLU A 126 0.06 7.67 -7.71
C GLU A 126 1.58 7.54 -7.85
N VAL A 127 2.30 7.47 -6.73
CA VAL A 127 3.75 7.28 -6.72
C VAL A 127 4.12 5.98 -7.43
N VAL A 128 3.45 4.87 -7.14
CA VAL A 128 3.71 3.59 -7.81
C VAL A 128 3.40 3.68 -9.32
N ALA A 129 2.29 4.29 -9.72
CA ALA A 129 1.94 4.46 -11.12
C ALA A 129 2.99 5.27 -11.89
N GLU A 130 3.48 6.34 -11.29
CA GLU A 130 4.55 7.17 -11.85
C GLU A 130 5.86 6.40 -11.98
N MET A 131 6.29 5.70 -10.93
CA MET A 131 7.53 4.93 -10.93
C MET A 131 7.51 3.79 -11.95
N LEU A 132 6.37 3.09 -12.07
CA LEU A 132 6.19 2.04 -13.08
C LEU A 132 6.23 2.60 -14.51
N THR A 133 5.64 3.77 -14.75
CA THR A 133 5.68 4.44 -16.06
C THR A 133 7.11 4.75 -16.50
N HIS A 134 7.94 5.26 -15.58
CA HIS A 134 9.35 5.55 -15.84
C HIS A 134 10.19 4.28 -16.02
N HIS A 135 9.93 3.25 -15.21
CA HIS A 135 10.62 1.96 -15.31
C HIS A 135 10.33 1.23 -16.63
N MET A 136 9.11 1.33 -17.16
CA MET A 136 8.76 0.76 -18.47
C MET A 136 9.39 1.54 -19.63
N SER A 137 9.55 2.86 -19.52
CA SER A 137 10.18 3.69 -20.56
C SER A 137 11.70 3.54 -20.64
N SER A 138 12.32 2.94 -19.61
CA SER A 138 13.78 2.77 -19.50
C SER A 138 14.26 1.35 -19.85
N ARG A 139 13.36 0.48 -20.34
CA ARG A 139 13.67 -0.87 -20.84
C ARG A 139 13.54 -0.90 -22.35
#